data_AF-S7X6D5-F1
#
_entry.id   AF-S7X6D5-F1
#
_cell.length_a   1.000
_cell.length_b   1.000
_cell.length_c   1.000
_cell.angle_alpha   90.00
_cell.angle_beta   90.00
_cell.angle_gamma   90.00
#
_symmetry.space_group_name_H-M   'P 1'
#
loop_
_entity.id
_entity.type
_entity.pdbx_description
1 polymer ?
#
loop_
_entity_poly.entity_id
_entity_poly.type
_entity_poly.pdbx_seq_one_letter_code
_entity_poly.pdbx_strand_id
1 'polypeptide(L)'
;MNLIVKNKYKGVSIENFYLCGPEQMIHTVKDVLIENGVKEKAIKFELFTAPVEAGTDATTVTASGETKIKVVVDEEEFEFNMSQKQTILEAALKQDIDAPYSCQGGICSSCIAKLTEGTAEMRQNNILTDSEVAQGLILTCQAHPTSATVAVDYDDV
;
A
#
# COMPACT_ATOMS: atom_id res chain seq x y z
N MET A 1 22.53 21.98 0.89
CA MET A 1 21.86 23.10 1.59
C MET A 1 21.21 22.56 2.86
N ASN A 2 21.91 22.62 4.01
CA ASN A 2 21.33 22.38 5.35
C ASN A 2 21.68 23.58 6.23
N LEU A 3 21.18 24.75 5.82
CA LEU A 3 21.52 26.05 6.41
C LEU A 3 20.93 26.20 7.82
N ILE A 4 19.81 25.54 8.13
CA ILE A 4 19.12 25.74 9.42
C ILE A 4 19.85 25.02 10.56
N VAL A 5 20.19 23.74 10.41
CA VAL A 5 20.91 23.00 11.47
C VAL A 5 22.29 23.61 11.70
N LYS A 6 23.01 23.88 10.59
CA LYS A 6 24.38 24.42 10.66
C LYS A 6 24.47 25.89 11.03
N ASN A 7 23.45 26.72 10.85
CA ASN A 7 23.53 28.16 11.15
C ASN A 7 22.64 28.60 12.30
N LYS A 8 21.38 28.15 12.35
CA LYS A 8 20.42 28.58 13.38
C LYS A 8 20.57 27.80 14.67
N TYR A 9 20.95 26.53 14.58
CA TYR A 9 21.09 25.63 15.73
C TYR A 9 22.56 25.28 16.05
N LYS A 10 23.50 26.19 15.76
CA LYS A 10 24.92 26.05 16.16
C LYS A 10 25.02 25.94 17.69
N GLY A 11 25.18 24.72 18.20
CA GLY A 11 25.31 24.44 19.64
C GLY A 11 24.19 23.58 20.23
N VAL A 12 23.16 23.25 19.44
CA VAL A 12 22.15 22.25 19.84
C VAL A 12 22.57 20.88 19.31
N SER A 13 22.64 19.89 20.21
CA SER A 13 22.79 18.50 19.82
C SER A 13 21.43 17.95 19.41
N ILE A 14 21.29 17.51 18.15
CA ILE A 14 20.08 16.86 17.65
C ILE A 14 20.36 15.37 17.54
N GLU A 15 19.62 14.57 18.29
CA GLU A 15 19.83 13.11 18.37
C GLU A 15 19.04 12.34 17.32
N ASN A 16 17.85 12.84 16.93
CA ASN A 16 16.95 12.18 15.99
C ASN A 16 16.33 13.17 15.01
N PHE A 17 16.16 12.72 13.76
CA PHE A 17 15.49 13.44 12.68
C PHE A 17 14.30 12.60 12.21
N TYR A 18 13.13 13.20 12.14
CA TYR A 18 11.90 12.55 11.70
C TYR A 18 11.44 13.19 10.40
N LEU A 19 11.33 12.39 9.34
CA LEU A 19 10.99 12.84 7.99
C LEU A 19 9.61 12.28 7.61
N CYS A 20 8.73 13.15 7.14
CA CYS A 20 7.43 12.79 6.60
C CYS A 20 7.17 13.69 5.38
N GLY A 21 6.63 13.11 4.31
CA GLY A 21 6.39 13.79 3.05
C GLY A 21 6.51 12.86 1.85
N PRO A 22 6.52 13.41 0.62
CA PRO A 22 6.74 12.63 -0.60
C PRO A 22 8.06 11.87 -0.53
N GLU A 23 8.08 10.65 -1.06
CA GLU A 23 9.25 9.76 -0.99
C GLU A 23 10.55 10.41 -1.49
N GLN A 24 10.49 11.07 -2.65
CA GLN A 24 11.65 11.78 -3.22
C GLN A 24 12.18 12.89 -2.29
N MET A 25 11.29 13.61 -1.60
CA MET A 25 11.68 14.61 -0.61
C MET A 25 12.38 13.95 0.58
N ILE A 26 11.81 12.86 1.11
CA ILE A 26 12.38 12.13 2.25
C ILE A 26 13.79 11.64 1.91
N HIS A 27 13.99 11.00 0.75
CA HIS A 27 15.31 10.52 0.33
C HIS A 27 16.30 11.67 0.12
N THR A 28 15.87 12.74 -0.55
CA THR A 28 16.72 13.93 -0.74
C THR A 28 17.18 14.52 0.61
N VAL A 29 16.26 14.62 1.59
CA VAL A 29 16.60 15.16 2.91
C VAL A 29 17.48 14.17 3.70
N LYS A 30 17.20 12.87 3.62
CA LYS A 30 18.01 11.80 4.22
C LYS A 30 19.45 11.88 3.73
N ASP A 31 19.65 11.95 2.41
CA ASP A 31 20.98 12.01 1.78
C ASP A 31 21.74 13.25 2.26
N VAL A 32 21.08 14.42 2.25
CA VAL A 32 21.68 15.65 2.76
C VAL A 32 22.03 15.55 4.24
N LEU A 33 21.23 14.88 5.08
CA LEU A 33 21.57 14.68 6.50
C LEU A 33 22.80 13.79 6.67
N ILE A 34 22.89 12.69 5.91
CA ILE A 34 24.02 11.75 5.93
C ILE A 34 25.30 12.44 5.46
N GLU A 35 25.26 13.17 4.34
CA GLU A 35 26.39 13.98 3.83
C GLU A 35 26.91 14.98 4.87
N ASN A 36 26.04 15.41 5.80
CA ASN A 36 26.37 16.36 6.85
C ASN A 36 26.71 15.71 8.19
N GLY A 37 26.92 14.38 8.21
CA GLY A 37 27.46 13.64 9.36
C GLY A 37 26.41 13.10 10.32
N VAL A 38 25.13 13.15 9.98
CA VAL A 38 24.06 12.51 10.76
C VAL A 38 24.13 11.00 10.51
N LYS A 39 24.12 10.21 11.60
CA LYS A 39 24.11 8.74 11.51
C LYS A 39 22.76 8.27 10.99
N GLU A 40 22.75 7.36 10.03
CA GLU A 40 21.52 6.83 9.43
C GLU A 40 20.51 6.32 10.48
N LYS A 41 20.99 5.67 11.55
CA LYS A 41 20.14 5.18 12.65
C LYS A 41 19.31 6.26 13.37
N ALA A 42 19.77 7.52 13.31
CA ALA A 42 19.11 8.69 13.89
C ALA A 42 18.07 9.31 12.94
N ILE A 43 17.97 8.84 11.69
CA ILE A 43 17.01 9.34 10.72
C ILE A 43 15.87 8.33 10.65
N LYS A 44 14.67 8.78 11.02
CA LYS A 44 13.42 8.03 10.95
C LYS A 44 12.56 8.66 9.87
N PHE A 45 11.82 7.85 9.13
CA PHE A 45 10.89 8.36 8.15
C PHE A 45 9.62 7.53 8.10
N GLU A 46 8.54 8.19 7.70
CA GLU A 46 7.24 7.60 7.48
C GLU A 46 6.81 7.95 6.05
N LEU A 47 6.51 6.91 5.26
CA LEU A 47 6.07 7.05 3.88
C LEU A 47 4.53 7.02 3.87
N PHE A 48 3.92 8.18 3.65
CA PHE A 48 2.45 8.30 3.52
C PHE A 48 1.97 8.17 2.07
N THR A 49 2.89 8.30 1.12
CA THR A 49 2.62 8.15 -0.31
C THR A 49 3.23 6.87 -0.78
N ALA A 50 2.47 6.07 -1.52
CA ALA A 50 3.04 4.98 -2.27
C ALA A 50 4.07 5.51 -3.28
N PRO A 51 5.10 4.73 -3.65
CA PRO A 51 6.09 5.16 -4.63
C PRO A 51 5.40 5.65 -5.89
N VAL A 52 5.58 6.93 -6.21
CA VAL A 52 5.14 7.47 -7.49
C VAL A 52 6.27 7.17 -8.47
N GLU A 53 6.20 6.03 -9.13
CA GLU A 53 7.02 5.77 -10.32
C GLU A 53 6.72 6.89 -11.32
N ALA A 54 7.67 7.81 -11.48
CA ALA A 54 7.62 8.86 -12.48
C ALA A 54 7.78 8.21 -13.86
N GLY A 55 6.66 7.79 -14.44
CA GLY A 55 6.59 7.31 -15.81
C GLY A 55 6.31 5.81 -15.91
N THR A 56 5.07 5.44 -15.65
CA THR A 56 4.23 4.78 -16.66
C THR A 56 2.79 5.11 -16.30
N ASP A 57 2.03 5.63 -17.26
CA ASP A 57 0.59 5.39 -17.30
C ASP A 57 0.32 3.98 -16.80
N ALA A 58 -0.65 3.84 -15.89
CA ALA A 58 -1.28 2.60 -15.48
C ALA A 58 -0.70 1.41 -16.23
N THR A 59 0.14 0.58 -15.60
CA THR A 59 0.37 -0.76 -16.14
C THR A 59 -1.01 -1.28 -16.43
N THR A 60 -1.30 -1.36 -17.72
CA THR A 60 -2.57 -1.78 -18.22
C THR A 60 -2.60 -3.23 -17.82
N VAL A 61 -3.16 -3.52 -16.65
CA VAL A 61 -3.86 -4.75 -16.43
C VAL A 61 -4.92 -4.70 -17.53
N THR A 62 -4.58 -5.28 -18.68
CA THR A 62 -5.43 -5.43 -19.86
C THR A 62 -6.51 -6.48 -19.58
N ALA A 63 -7.02 -6.47 -18.34
CA ALA A 63 -8.17 -7.25 -17.95
C ALA A 63 -9.40 -6.47 -18.42
N SER A 64 -9.74 -6.67 -19.70
CA SER A 64 -11.03 -6.31 -20.26
C SER A 64 -11.99 -7.47 -19.95
N GLY A 65 -12.56 -7.47 -18.75
CA GLY A 65 -13.47 -8.52 -18.32
C GLY A 65 -14.25 -8.17 -17.06
N GLU A 66 -15.26 -8.98 -16.81
CA GLU A 66 -15.94 -9.04 -15.52
C GLU A 66 -15.48 -10.31 -14.79
N THR A 67 -15.34 -10.19 -13.47
CA THR A 67 -15.05 -11.29 -12.56
C THR A 67 -16.22 -11.44 -11.61
N LYS A 68 -16.66 -12.68 -11.38
CA LYS A 68 -17.57 -12.99 -10.28
C LYS A 68 -16.77 -12.99 -8.98
N ILE A 69 -17.17 -12.18 -8.02
CA ILE A 69 -16.49 -12.07 -6.74
C ILE A 69 -17.41 -12.55 -5.61
N LYS A 70 -16.83 -13.32 -4.69
CA LYS A 70 -17.38 -13.58 -3.35
C LYS A 70 -16.54 -12.81 -2.31
N VAL A 71 -17.20 -12.09 -1.42
CA VAL A 71 -16.57 -11.34 -0.33
C VAL A 71 -17.15 -11.83 1.00
N VAL A 72 -16.29 -12.16 1.96
CA VAL A 72 -16.67 -12.46 3.35
C VAL A 72 -16.12 -11.37 4.26
N VAL A 73 -17.00 -10.71 5.01
CA VAL A 73 -16.67 -9.68 6.02
C VAL A 73 -17.66 -9.83 7.17
N ASP A 74 -17.17 -9.85 8.41
CA ASP A 74 -18.01 -9.93 9.61
C ASP A 74 -18.97 -11.15 9.59
N GLU A 75 -18.48 -12.30 9.12
CA GLU A 75 -19.23 -13.55 8.91
C GLU A 75 -20.36 -13.47 7.84
N GLU A 76 -20.51 -12.34 7.15
CA GLU A 76 -21.49 -12.16 6.07
C GLU A 76 -20.87 -12.42 4.69
N GLU A 77 -21.60 -13.14 3.82
CA GLU A 77 -21.17 -13.45 2.46
C GLU A 77 -21.91 -12.63 1.41
N PHE A 78 -21.15 -12.00 0.50
CA PHE A 78 -21.68 -11.22 -0.61
C PHE A 78 -21.17 -11.77 -1.94
N GLU A 79 -22.04 -11.91 -2.93
CA GLU A 79 -21.68 -12.31 -4.29
C GLU A 79 -22.17 -11.30 -5.34
N PHE A 80 -21.27 -10.85 -6.20
CA PHE A 80 -21.60 -9.92 -7.29
C PHE A 80 -20.58 -9.99 -8.42
N ASN A 81 -20.82 -9.25 -9.50
CA ASN A 81 -19.85 -9.10 -10.60
C ASN A 81 -19.11 -7.77 -10.44
N MET A 82 -17.80 -7.80 -10.68
CA MET A 82 -16.94 -6.63 -10.68
C MET A 82 -16.16 -6.52 -11.97
N SER A 83 -15.78 -5.31 -12.36
CA SER A 83 -14.81 -5.14 -13.46
C SER A 83 -13.42 -5.51 -12.98
N GLN A 84 -12.66 -6.25 -13.80
CA GLN A 84 -11.25 -6.53 -13.51
C GLN A 84 -10.36 -5.28 -13.49
N LYS A 85 -10.86 -4.14 -13.99
CA LYS A 85 -10.19 -2.83 -13.90
C LYS A 85 -10.30 -2.18 -12.54
N GLN A 86 -11.22 -2.65 -11.68
CA GLN A 86 -11.37 -2.14 -10.32
C GLN A 86 -10.57 -3.01 -9.37
N THR A 87 -10.09 -2.42 -8.29
CA THR A 87 -9.55 -3.18 -7.17
C THR A 87 -10.67 -3.92 -6.44
N ILE A 88 -10.33 -4.98 -5.73
CA ILE A 88 -11.28 -5.75 -4.92
C ILE A 88 -11.97 -4.86 -3.88
N LEU A 89 -11.22 -3.97 -3.22
CA LEU A 89 -11.80 -3.03 -2.25
C LEU A 89 -12.78 -2.05 -2.90
N GLU A 90 -12.42 -1.42 -4.03
CA GLU A 90 -13.31 -0.49 -4.74
C GLU A 90 -14.62 -1.16 -5.16
N ALA A 91 -14.55 -2.43 -5.56
CA ALA A 91 -15.73 -3.20 -5.94
C ALA A 91 -16.62 -3.53 -4.75
N ALA A 92 -16.05 -3.90 -3.59
CA ALA A 92 -16.79 -4.15 -2.36
C ALA A 92 -17.48 -2.88 -1.85
N LEU A 93 -16.75 -1.77 -1.74
CA LEU A 93 -17.30 -0.49 -1.26
C LEU A 93 -18.40 0.05 -2.18
N LYS A 94 -18.34 -0.22 -3.48
CA LYS A 94 -19.39 0.17 -4.44
C LYS A 94 -20.71 -0.60 -4.24
N GLN A 95 -20.65 -1.76 -3.60
CA GLN A 95 -21.84 -2.53 -3.19
C GLN A 95 -22.27 -2.24 -1.76
N ASP A 96 -21.76 -1.15 -1.16
CA ASP A 96 -22.00 -0.76 0.23
C ASP A 96 -21.59 -1.84 1.26
N ILE A 97 -20.61 -2.69 0.92
CA ILE A 97 -20.01 -3.68 1.83
C ILE A 97 -18.96 -2.97 2.68
N ASP A 98 -19.05 -3.06 4.00
CA ASP A 98 -18.17 -2.38 4.97
C ASP A 98 -16.82 -3.11 5.16
N ALA A 99 -16.12 -3.35 4.05
CA ALA A 99 -14.78 -3.95 4.11
C ALA A 99 -13.80 -3.03 4.86
N PRO A 100 -12.90 -3.54 5.71
CA PRO A 100 -11.95 -2.71 6.45
C PRO A 100 -10.93 -2.03 5.52
N TYR A 101 -10.73 -0.71 5.70
CA TYR A 101 -9.72 0.05 4.95
C TYR A 101 -9.25 1.32 5.68
N SER A 102 -8.13 1.89 5.23
CA SER A 102 -7.63 3.18 5.72
C SER A 102 -6.91 3.99 4.64
N CYS A 103 -5.68 3.61 4.26
CA CYS A 103 -4.85 4.46 3.39
C CYS A 103 -5.17 4.35 1.89
N GLN A 104 -5.70 3.21 1.44
CA GLN A 104 -5.89 2.86 0.02
C GLN A 104 -4.62 2.95 -0.87
N GLY A 105 -3.44 3.11 -0.27
CA GLY A 105 -2.14 3.24 -0.95
C GLY A 105 -1.18 2.09 -0.69
N GLY A 106 -1.64 0.98 -0.10
CA GLY A 106 -0.81 -0.22 0.09
C GLY A 106 0.26 -0.12 1.17
N ILE A 107 0.07 0.73 2.18
CA ILE A 107 1.06 1.00 3.25
C ILE A 107 0.55 0.78 4.69
N CYS A 108 -0.73 0.47 4.91
CA CYS A 108 -1.33 0.48 6.26
C CYS A 108 -1.90 -0.85 6.76
N SER A 109 -1.82 -1.94 5.97
CA SER A 109 -2.42 -3.26 6.24
C SER A 109 -3.91 -3.34 6.57
N SER A 110 -4.65 -2.23 6.68
CA SER A 110 -6.06 -2.26 7.09
C SER A 110 -7.00 -3.01 6.15
N CYS A 111 -6.62 -3.18 4.88
CA CYS A 111 -7.42 -3.89 3.88
C CYS A 111 -6.84 -5.27 3.54
N ILE A 112 -6.12 -5.90 4.48
CA ILE A 112 -5.67 -7.28 4.28
C ILE A 112 -6.90 -8.19 4.23
N ALA A 113 -6.88 -9.12 3.28
CA ALA A 113 -7.81 -10.23 3.19
C ALA A 113 -7.06 -11.44 2.66
N LYS A 114 -7.62 -12.63 2.83
CA LYS A 114 -7.12 -13.85 2.22
C LYS A 114 -7.89 -14.18 0.95
N LEU A 115 -7.15 -14.45 -0.12
CA LEU A 115 -7.69 -14.96 -1.37
C LEU A 115 -7.91 -16.46 -1.24
N THR A 116 -9.16 -16.87 -1.08
CA THR A 116 -9.56 -18.27 -0.87
C THR A 116 -9.88 -18.99 -2.18
N GLU A 117 -10.20 -18.25 -3.24
CA GLU A 117 -10.41 -18.77 -4.60
C GLU A 117 -9.87 -17.78 -5.65
N GLY A 118 -9.34 -18.31 -6.75
CA GLY A 118 -8.93 -17.53 -7.92
C GLY A 118 -7.53 -16.94 -7.80
N THR A 119 -7.26 -15.91 -8.61
CA THR A 119 -5.97 -15.21 -8.65
C THR A 119 -6.18 -13.71 -8.73
N ALA A 120 -5.28 -12.96 -8.09
CA ALA A 120 -5.25 -11.50 -8.13
C ALA A 120 -3.81 -11.01 -8.19
N GLU A 121 -3.62 -9.83 -8.79
CA GLU A 121 -2.33 -9.14 -8.87
C GLU A 121 -2.41 -7.82 -8.11
N MET A 122 -1.46 -7.59 -7.20
CA MET A 122 -1.36 -6.33 -6.46
C MET A 122 -0.50 -5.34 -7.23
N ARG A 123 -1.01 -4.11 -7.45
CA ARG A 123 -0.23 -3.02 -8.07
C ARG A 123 1.07 -2.74 -7.31
N GLN A 124 0.99 -2.73 -5.98
CA GLN A 124 2.11 -2.48 -5.08
C GLN A 124 1.91 -3.29 -3.80
N ASN A 125 3.00 -3.84 -3.25
CA ASN A 125 3.02 -4.50 -1.96
C ASN A 125 4.26 -4.05 -1.17
N ASN A 126 4.03 -3.19 -0.17
CA ASN A 126 5.10 -2.67 0.70
C ASN A 126 5.01 -3.22 2.14
N ILE A 127 4.05 -4.12 2.42
CA ILE A 127 3.68 -4.52 3.78
C ILE A 127 3.72 -6.02 3.98
N LEU A 128 3.19 -6.80 3.04
CA LEU A 128 3.16 -8.26 3.15
C LEU A 128 4.51 -8.85 2.74
N THR A 129 4.99 -9.80 3.53
CA THR A 129 6.14 -10.63 3.18
C THR A 129 5.80 -11.63 2.07
N ASP A 130 6.82 -12.14 1.37
CA ASP A 130 6.61 -13.16 0.34
C ASP A 130 5.89 -14.41 0.86
N SER A 131 6.13 -14.78 2.13
CA SER A 131 5.46 -15.92 2.77
C SER A 131 3.97 -15.66 3.00
N GLU A 132 3.60 -14.45 3.41
CA GLU A 132 2.20 -14.07 3.61
C GLU A 132 1.45 -14.04 2.28
N VAL A 133 2.07 -13.49 1.23
CA VAL A 133 1.50 -13.52 -0.12
C VAL A 133 1.35 -14.96 -0.63
N ALA A 134 2.34 -15.83 -0.38
CA ALA A 134 2.26 -17.25 -0.75
C ALA A 134 1.16 -18.01 0.02
N GLN A 135 0.76 -17.53 1.20
CA GLN A 135 -0.37 -18.07 1.97
C GLN A 135 -1.73 -17.52 1.49
N GLY A 136 -1.73 -16.65 0.48
CA GLY A 136 -2.93 -16.07 -0.11
C GLY A 136 -3.33 -14.72 0.48
N LEU A 137 -2.53 -14.12 1.38
CA LEU A 137 -2.83 -12.79 1.89
C LEU A 137 -2.58 -11.73 0.81
N ILE A 138 -3.54 -10.81 0.67
CA ILE A 138 -3.52 -9.73 -0.31
C ILE A 138 -3.96 -8.41 0.32
N LEU A 139 -3.51 -7.30 -0.25
CA LEU A 139 -4.03 -5.95 0.05
C LEU A 139 -5.16 -5.64 -0.94
N THR A 140 -6.41 -5.74 -0.52
CA THR A 140 -7.56 -5.61 -1.45
C THR A 140 -7.68 -4.24 -2.11
N CYS A 141 -7.11 -3.19 -1.49
CA CYS A 141 -6.99 -1.85 -2.10
C CYS A 141 -5.98 -1.75 -3.26
N GLN A 142 -5.09 -2.74 -3.39
CA GLN A 142 -4.10 -2.83 -4.47
C GLN A 142 -4.35 -4.00 -5.41
N ALA A 143 -5.15 -4.97 -5.00
CA ALA A 143 -5.38 -6.22 -5.73
C ALA A 143 -6.46 -6.07 -6.82
N HIS A 144 -6.09 -6.40 -8.06
CA HIS A 144 -6.99 -6.59 -9.18
C HIS A 144 -7.16 -8.08 -9.49
N PRO A 145 -8.39 -8.58 -9.69
CA PRO A 145 -8.60 -9.99 -10.02
C PRO A 145 -8.06 -10.31 -11.43
N THR A 146 -7.40 -11.46 -11.56
CA THR A 146 -6.85 -11.96 -12.83
C THR A 146 -7.56 -13.22 -13.33
N SER A 147 -8.45 -13.81 -12.53
CA SER A 147 -9.31 -14.95 -12.87
C SER A 147 -10.79 -14.57 -13.07
N ALA A 148 -11.56 -15.46 -13.69
CA ALA A 148 -13.00 -15.27 -13.93
C ALA A 148 -13.85 -15.29 -12.64
N THR A 149 -13.37 -16.00 -11.61
CA THR A 149 -13.95 -16.05 -10.28
C THR A 149 -12.87 -15.76 -9.25
N VAL A 150 -13.19 -14.98 -8.21
CA VAL A 150 -12.35 -14.81 -7.01
C VAL A 150 -13.20 -14.86 -5.76
N ALA A 151 -12.63 -15.34 -4.65
CA ALA A 151 -13.21 -15.26 -3.33
C ALA A 151 -12.20 -14.67 -2.35
N VAL A 152 -12.63 -13.66 -1.59
CA VAL A 152 -11.81 -13.02 -0.56
C VAL A 152 -12.51 -13.08 0.79
N ASP A 153 -11.71 -13.31 1.83
CA ASP A 153 -12.15 -13.43 3.20
C ASP A 153 -11.36 -12.43 4.07
N TYR A 154 -12.06 -11.44 4.63
CA TYR A 154 -11.46 -10.45 5.52
C TYR A 154 -11.36 -10.92 6.97
N ASP A 155 -11.99 -12.05 7.31
CA ASP A 155 -12.02 -12.62 8.66
C ASP A 155 -10.93 -13.68 8.87
N ASP A 156 -10.37 -14.25 7.78
CA ASP A 156 -9.26 -15.22 7.76
C ASP A 156 -7.90 -14.53 7.48
N VAL A 157 -7.43 -13.68 8.41
CA VAL A 157 -6.18 -12.88 8.29
C VAL A 157 -5.22 -13.04 9.47
#